data_AF-A0A2V8KKG1-F1
#
_entry.id   AF-A0A2V8KKG1-F1
#
_cell.length_a   1.000
_cell.length_b   1.000
_cell.length_c   1.000
_cell.angle_alpha   90.00
_cell.angle_beta   90.00
_cell.angle_gamma   90.00
#
_symmetry.space_group_name_H-M   'P 1'
#
loop_
_entity.id
_entity.type
_entity.pdbx_description
1 polymer ?
#
loop_
_entity_poly.entity_id
_entity_poly.type
_entity_poly.pdbx_seq_one_letter_code
_entity_poly.pdbx_strand_id
1 'polypeptide(L)'
;TARLFELAGEAGVDGVHMRAARAVEKAFAAAKKSLPINVDGAIGAILADLGMDPAAFNGIFMIARTPGLVAHVIEEQIREKPMRRIDPVNHGYDGPPARSLSDKSSF
;
A
#
# COMPACT_ATOMS: atom_id res chain seq x y z
N THR A 1 -5.42 10.49 8.32
CA THR A 1 -4.93 11.41 7.27
C THR A 1 -5.19 12.87 7.58
N ALA A 2 -6.25 13.21 8.34
CA ALA A 2 -6.50 14.57 8.84
C ALA A 2 -5.22 15.26 9.40
N ARG A 3 -4.44 14.56 10.23
CA ARG A 3 -3.21 15.12 10.80
C ARG A 3 -2.15 15.52 9.75
N LEU A 4 -2.03 14.82 8.63
CA LEU A 4 -1.09 15.19 7.56
C LEU A 4 -1.51 16.51 6.89
N PHE A 5 -2.81 16.69 6.66
CA PHE A 5 -3.33 17.93 6.09
C PHE A 5 -3.27 19.10 7.06
N GLU A 6 -3.49 18.86 8.36
CA GLU A 6 -3.29 19.86 9.41
C GLU A 6 -1.83 20.33 9.43
N LEU A 7 -0.87 19.38 9.49
CA LEU A 7 0.56 19.71 9.49
C LEU A 7 1.00 20.45 8.22
N ALA A 8 0.48 20.04 7.06
CA ALA A 8 0.73 20.74 5.81
C ALA A 8 0.20 22.18 5.88
N GLY A 9 -1.02 22.38 6.38
CA GLY A 9 -1.60 23.71 6.60
C GLY A 9 -0.81 24.56 7.61
N GLU A 10 -0.39 23.97 8.73
CA GLU A 10 0.49 24.61 9.73
C GLU A 10 1.83 25.04 9.11
N ALA A 11 2.35 24.27 8.15
CA ALA A 11 3.56 24.56 7.39
C ALA A 11 3.33 25.53 6.19
N GLY A 12 2.13 26.06 6.02
CA GLY A 12 1.79 27.00 4.94
C GLY A 12 1.47 26.34 3.59
N VAL A 13 1.26 25.03 3.57
CA VAL A 13 0.91 24.25 2.38
C VAL A 13 -0.58 23.91 2.40
N ASP A 14 -1.35 24.67 1.63
CA ASP A 14 -2.75 24.35 1.32
C ASP A 14 -3.06 24.69 -0.13
N GLY A 15 -2.61 23.84 -1.04
CA GLY A 15 -2.70 24.07 -2.47
C GLY A 15 -3.93 23.44 -3.13
N VAL A 16 -3.91 23.45 -4.47
CA VAL A 16 -5.04 22.99 -5.27
C VAL A 16 -5.22 21.48 -5.19
N HIS A 17 -4.16 20.71 -4.99
CA HIS A 17 -4.20 19.25 -4.99
C HIS A 17 -4.83 18.71 -3.70
N MET A 18 -4.47 19.27 -2.54
CA MET A 18 -5.13 18.94 -1.26
C MET A 18 -6.61 19.33 -1.27
N ARG A 19 -6.96 20.49 -1.86
CA ARG A 19 -8.37 20.90 -2.06
C ARG A 19 -9.11 19.93 -2.97
N ALA A 20 -8.50 19.51 -4.08
CA ALA A 20 -9.09 18.54 -4.99
C ALA A 20 -9.33 17.19 -4.31
N ALA A 21 -8.37 16.69 -3.53
CA ALA A 21 -8.53 15.44 -2.78
C ALA A 21 -9.74 15.50 -1.83
N ARG A 22 -9.86 16.59 -1.03
CA ARG A 22 -11.01 16.80 -0.13
C ARG A 22 -12.34 16.96 -0.89
N ALA A 23 -12.33 17.58 -2.07
CA ALA A 23 -13.52 17.71 -2.90
C ALA A 23 -14.01 16.34 -3.39
N VAL A 24 -13.10 15.45 -3.80
CA VAL A 24 -13.42 14.07 -4.21
C VAL A 24 -14.01 13.28 -3.05
N GLU A 25 -13.40 13.34 -1.87
CA GLU A 25 -13.93 12.72 -0.64
C GLU A 25 -15.36 13.19 -0.33
N LYS A 26 -15.60 14.50 -0.39
CA LYS A 26 -16.92 15.11 -0.19
C LYS A 26 -17.95 14.66 -1.23
N ALA A 27 -17.54 14.51 -2.49
CA ALA A 27 -18.42 14.02 -3.56
C ALA A 27 -18.87 12.57 -3.32
N PHE A 28 -17.95 11.70 -2.89
CA PHE A 28 -18.27 10.33 -2.52
C PHE A 28 -19.21 10.24 -1.30
N ALA A 29 -18.97 11.06 -0.28
CA ALA A 29 -19.86 11.18 0.87
C ALA A 29 -21.28 11.63 0.45
N ALA A 30 -21.40 12.61 -0.46
CA ALA A 30 -22.68 13.06 -1.00
C ALA A 30 -23.42 11.96 -1.79
N ALA A 31 -22.67 11.06 -2.45
CA ALA A 31 -23.20 9.88 -3.12
C ALA A 31 -23.53 8.71 -2.16
N LYS A 32 -23.56 8.96 -0.83
CA LYS A 32 -23.79 7.95 0.22
C LYS A 32 -22.76 6.81 0.23
N LYS A 33 -21.57 7.03 -0.32
CA LYS A 33 -20.46 6.09 -0.31
C LYS A 33 -19.27 6.74 0.38
N SER A 34 -19.21 6.66 1.71
CA SER A 34 -18.10 7.24 2.47
C SER A 34 -16.78 6.56 2.11
N LEU A 35 -15.90 7.27 1.40
CA LEU A 35 -14.57 6.82 1.00
C LEU A 35 -13.54 7.84 1.49
N PRO A 36 -12.99 7.65 2.70
CA PRO A 36 -12.00 8.57 3.23
C PRO A 36 -10.71 8.53 2.43
N ILE A 37 -10.00 9.66 2.39
CA ILE A 37 -8.68 9.74 1.74
C ILE A 37 -7.70 8.90 2.55
N ASN A 38 -7.09 7.90 1.89
CA ASN A 38 -6.04 7.06 2.47
C ASN A 38 -4.70 7.83 2.55
N VAL A 39 -3.71 7.23 3.23
CA VAL A 39 -2.40 7.88 3.43
C VAL A 39 -1.69 8.19 2.11
N ASP A 40 -1.81 7.32 1.10
CA ASP A 40 -1.18 7.50 -0.20
C ASP A 40 -1.74 8.73 -0.93
N GLY A 41 -3.06 8.87 -0.95
CA GLY A 41 -3.74 10.03 -1.53
C GLY A 41 -3.41 11.33 -0.78
N ALA A 42 -3.29 11.28 0.54
CA ALA A 42 -2.90 12.43 1.34
C ALA A 42 -1.45 12.87 1.06
N ILE A 43 -0.50 11.93 1.05
CA ILE A 43 0.91 12.21 0.73
C ILE A 43 1.02 12.74 -0.70
N GLY A 44 0.39 12.08 -1.67
CA GLY A 44 0.44 12.50 -3.08
C GLY A 44 -0.10 13.92 -3.28
N ALA A 45 -1.21 14.28 -2.64
CA ALA A 45 -1.75 15.63 -2.70
C ALA A 45 -0.80 16.68 -2.09
N ILE A 46 -0.17 16.37 -0.95
CA ILE A 46 0.80 17.27 -0.30
C ILE A 46 2.04 17.45 -1.18
N LEU A 47 2.62 16.37 -1.70
CA LEU A 47 3.83 16.44 -2.54
C LEU A 47 3.57 17.20 -3.85
N ALA A 48 2.36 17.07 -4.42
CA ALA A 48 1.96 17.83 -5.59
C ALA A 48 1.81 19.33 -5.27
N ASP A 49 1.25 19.68 -4.11
CA ASP A 49 1.17 21.09 -3.67
C ASP A 49 2.54 21.68 -3.30
N LEU A 50 3.52 20.84 -2.95
CA LEU A 50 4.92 21.24 -2.80
C LEU A 50 5.66 21.40 -4.14
N GLY A 51 5.02 21.09 -5.27
CA GLY A 51 5.62 21.21 -6.61
C GLY A 51 6.65 20.12 -6.93
N MET A 52 6.64 18.99 -6.22
CA MET A 52 7.54 17.88 -6.50
C MET A 52 7.15 17.14 -7.79
N ASP A 53 8.14 16.55 -8.45
CA ASP A 53 7.92 15.68 -9.61
C ASP A 53 7.12 14.42 -9.19
N PRO A 54 5.95 14.14 -9.83
CA PRO A 54 5.16 12.94 -9.56
C PRO A 54 5.94 11.63 -9.68
N ALA A 55 6.99 11.57 -10.51
CA ALA A 55 7.86 10.40 -10.61
C ALA A 55 8.55 10.05 -9.28
N ALA A 56 8.71 11.02 -8.38
CA ALA A 56 9.35 10.83 -7.08
C ALA A 56 8.38 10.37 -5.96
N PHE A 57 7.05 10.43 -6.15
CA PHE A 57 6.09 10.29 -5.05
C PHE A 57 6.16 8.92 -4.38
N ASN A 58 6.19 7.85 -5.18
CA ASN A 58 6.35 6.49 -4.66
C ASN A 58 7.71 6.30 -3.97
N GLY A 59 8.75 7.01 -4.41
CA GLY A 59 10.06 7.05 -3.77
C GLY A 59 9.97 7.54 -2.32
N ILE A 60 9.27 8.66 -2.09
CA ILE A 60 9.07 9.21 -0.74
C ILE A 60 8.30 8.22 0.14
N PHE A 61 7.25 7.60 -0.38
CA PHE A 61 6.52 6.57 0.36
C PHE A 61 7.42 5.38 0.74
N MET A 62 8.21 4.87 -0.20
CA MET A 62 9.13 3.75 0.04
C MET A 62 10.15 4.08 1.13
N ILE A 63 10.76 5.27 1.09
CA ILE A 63 11.72 5.72 2.12
C ILE A 63 11.07 5.70 3.51
N ALA A 64 9.84 6.20 3.64
CA ALA A 64 9.13 6.21 4.92
C ALA A 64 8.78 4.81 5.46
N ARG A 65 8.61 3.81 4.57
CA ARG A 65 8.31 2.42 4.95
C ARG A 65 9.54 1.60 5.32
N THR A 66 10.69 1.90 4.71
CA THR A 66 11.94 1.13 4.88
C THR A 66 12.33 0.91 6.35
N PRO A 67 12.31 1.91 7.26
CA PRO A 67 12.66 1.69 8.66
C PRO A 67 11.76 0.66 9.36
N GLY A 68 10.45 0.67 9.08
CA GLY A 68 9.51 -0.29 9.64
C GLY A 68 9.73 -1.71 9.11
N LEU A 69 10.08 -1.84 7.82
CA LEU A 69 10.44 -3.14 7.24
C LEU A 69 11.70 -3.72 7.89
N VAL A 70 12.73 -2.89 8.09
CA VAL A 70 13.96 -3.29 8.80
C VAL A 70 13.63 -3.73 10.22
N ALA A 71 12.79 -2.99 10.94
CA ALA A 71 12.36 -3.36 12.28
C ALA A 71 11.63 -4.71 12.31
N HIS A 72 10.72 -4.96 11.38
CA HIS A 72 10.03 -6.25 11.28
C HIS A 72 10.99 -7.40 10.97
N VAL A 73 11.98 -7.20 10.09
CA VAL A 73 13.00 -8.22 9.79
C VAL A 73 13.81 -8.56 11.04
N ILE A 74 14.27 -7.53 11.77
CA ILE A 74 15.03 -7.73 13.01
C ILE A 74 14.17 -8.42 14.08
N GLU A 75 12.90 -8.01 14.22
CA GLU A 75 11.98 -8.63 15.18
C GLU A 75 11.76 -10.11 14.88
N GLU A 76 11.52 -10.46 13.62
CA GLU A 76 11.36 -11.84 13.17
C GLU A 76 12.62 -12.68 13.44
N GLN A 77 13.81 -12.13 13.19
CA GLN A 77 15.08 -12.81 13.46
C GLN A 77 15.35 -13.07 14.94
N ILE A 78 14.90 -12.18 15.82
CA ILE A 78 15.15 -12.28 17.27
C ILE A 78 14.10 -13.13 17.97
N ARG A 79 12.83 -13.05 17.56
CA ARG A 79 11.69 -13.59 18.34
C ARG A 79 11.12 -14.89 17.80
N GLU A 80 11.35 -15.21 16.54
CA GLU A 80 10.70 -16.33 15.86
C GLU A 80 11.70 -17.41 15.47
N LYS A 81 11.21 -18.65 15.33
CA LYS A 81 12.04 -19.76 14.86
C LYS A 81 12.29 -19.62 13.36
N PRO A 82 13.48 -19.98 12.85
CA PRO A 82 13.72 -20.04 11.42
C PRO A 82 12.68 -20.90 10.69
N MET A 83 12.21 -20.40 9.53
CA MET A 83 11.23 -21.06 8.65
C MET A 83 9.85 -21.29 9.29
N ARG A 84 9.00 -20.27 9.24
CA ARG A 84 7.58 -20.42 9.61
C ARG A 84 6.83 -21.22 8.54
N ARG A 85 5.99 -22.15 8.99
CA ARG A 85 5.08 -22.88 8.11
C ARG A 85 4.04 -21.90 7.58
N ILE A 86 4.06 -21.63 6.28
CA ILE A 86 2.99 -20.90 5.61
C ILE A 86 1.74 -21.76 5.72
N ASP A 87 0.67 -21.22 6.29
CA ASP A 87 -0.61 -21.93 6.43
C ASP A 87 -1.19 -22.21 5.04
N PRO A 88 -1.21 -23.47 4.58
CA PRO A 88 -1.71 -23.82 3.27
C PRO A 88 -3.23 -24.03 3.29
N VAL A 89 -3.96 -23.68 4.34
CA VAL A 89 -5.39 -24.08 4.42
C VAL A 89 -6.28 -23.20 3.52
N ASN A 90 -5.89 -21.96 3.24
CA ASN A 90 -6.69 -21.02 2.43
C ASN A 90 -6.11 -20.78 1.04
N HIS A 91 -5.90 -21.84 0.26
CA HIS A 91 -5.58 -21.72 -1.18
C HIS A 91 -6.56 -22.54 -2.02
N GLY A 92 -6.93 -22.00 -3.18
CA GLY A 92 -7.61 -22.73 -4.25
C GLY A 92 -6.59 -23.15 -5.31
N TYR A 93 -6.69 -24.37 -5.80
CA TYR A 93 -5.95 -24.82 -6.98
C TYR A 93 -6.85 -24.68 -8.22
N ASP A 94 -6.46 -23.84 -9.17
CA ASP A 94 -7.18 -23.56 -10.42
C ASP A 94 -6.55 -24.25 -11.64
N GLY A 95 -5.57 -25.14 -11.42
CA GLY A 95 -4.88 -25.88 -12.47
C GLY A 95 -5.59 -27.17 -12.91
N PRO A 96 -5.00 -27.91 -13.87
CA PRO A 96 -5.55 -29.17 -14.35
C PRO A 96 -5.69 -30.23 -13.25
N PRO A 97 -6.74 -31.07 -13.28
CA PRO A 97 -6.89 -32.14 -12.29
C PRO A 97 -5.71 -33.13 -12.36
N ALA A 98 -5.52 -33.88 -11.27
CA ALA A 98 -4.51 -34.93 -11.22
C ALA A 98 -4.65 -35.87 -12.43
N ARG A 99 -3.54 -36.11 -13.14
CA ARG A 99 -3.47 -36.98 -14.32
C ARG A 99 -2.40 -38.03 -14.15
N SER A 100 -2.65 -39.23 -14.69
CA SER A 100 -1.64 -40.28 -14.78
C SER A 100 -0.54 -39.88 -15.77
N LEU A 101 0.71 -40.12 -15.40
CA LEU A 101 1.81 -40.06 -16.36
C LEU A 101 1.73 -41.32 -17.23
N SER A 102 1.81 -41.17 -18.55
CA SER A 102 1.92 -42.33 -19.45
C SER A 102 3.27 -42.99 -19.22
N ASP A 103 3.29 -44.29 -18.92
CA ASP A 103 4.51 -45.08 -18.91
C ASP A 103 5.18 -44.95 -20.28
N LYS A 104 6.40 -44.40 -20.31
CA LYS A 104 7.25 -44.49 -21.50
C LYS A 104 7.81 -45.92 -21.58
N SER A 105 6.95 -46.88 -21.87
CA SER A 105 7.36 -48.24 -22.25
C SER A 105 7.54 -48.29 -23.77
N SER A 106 8.68 -47.80 -24.26
CA SER A 106 9.16 -48.10 -25.63
C SER A 106 10.65 -47.73 -25.72
N PHE A 107 11.51 -48.62 -25.23
CA PHE A 107 12.85 -48.85 -25.78
C PHE A 107 12.92 -50.31 -26.18
#